data_AF-A0A962YIS5-F1
#
_entry.id   AF-A0A962YIS5-F1
#
_cell.length_a   1.000
_cell.length_b   1.000
_cell.length_c   1.000
_cell.angle_alpha   90.00
_cell.angle_beta   90.00
_cell.angle_gamma   90.00
#
_symmetry.space_group_name_H-M   'P 1'
#
loop_
_entity.id
_entity.type
_entity.pdbx_description
1 polymer ?
#
loop_
_entity_poly.entity_id
_entity_poly.type
_entity_poly.pdbx_seq_one_letter_code
_entity_poly.pdbx_strand_id
1 'polypeptide(L)'
;MSTKAIDVRSAKAGQVGSLRRWTRRKSTIAFLMCVPLLIVIFGLGAYPAMYAFWLAMLNKAETQFVGLGNFIFLFKRDTFWMVVYQSCIFALTAVFFKALIGFIA
;
A
#
# COMPACT_ATOMS: atom_id res chain seq x y z
N MET A 1 12.59 -70.47 7.39
CA MET A 1 13.60 -69.48 7.81
C MET A 1 14.11 -68.81 6.53
N SER A 2 13.87 -67.55 6.18
CA SER A 2 13.31 -66.38 6.87
C SER A 2 12.66 -65.47 5.82
N THR A 3 11.52 -64.90 6.19
CA THR A 3 10.67 -63.95 5.48
C THR A 3 11.47 -62.72 5.03
N LYS A 4 11.48 -62.39 3.73
CA LYS A 4 11.91 -61.06 3.27
C LYS A 4 10.86 -60.05 3.74
N ALA A 5 11.18 -59.34 4.81
CA ALA A 5 10.44 -58.19 5.30
C ALA A 5 10.35 -57.17 4.14
N ILE A 6 9.13 -57.04 3.59
CA ILE A 6 8.77 -55.94 2.72
C ILE A 6 8.90 -54.68 3.56
N ASP A 7 9.84 -53.84 3.19
CA ASP A 7 10.16 -52.59 3.85
C ASP A 7 9.05 -51.56 3.53
N VAL A 8 7.99 -51.58 4.33
CA VAL A 8 6.82 -50.66 4.22
C VAL A 8 7.18 -49.23 4.68
N ARG A 9 8.45 -48.91 4.97
CA ARG A 9 8.83 -47.63 5.60
C ARG A 9 9.17 -46.48 4.64
N SER A 10 9.07 -46.66 3.32
CA SER A 10 9.65 -45.70 2.35
C SER A 10 8.71 -44.65 1.75
N ALA A 11 7.46 -44.50 2.20
CA ALA A 11 6.50 -43.64 1.49
C ALA A 11 5.80 -42.58 2.36
N LYS A 12 6.54 -41.72 3.08
CA LYS A 12 5.95 -40.45 3.57
C LYS A 12 6.93 -39.32 3.95
N ALA A 13 8.06 -39.18 3.26
CA ALA A 13 9.05 -38.14 3.57
C ALA A 13 9.12 -36.98 2.54
N GLY A 14 7.99 -36.63 1.91
CA GLY A 14 8.02 -35.82 0.68
C GLY A 14 7.52 -34.36 0.71
N GLN A 15 6.76 -33.90 1.72
CA GLN A 15 5.98 -32.65 1.53
C GLN A 15 6.16 -31.54 2.57
N VAL A 16 6.84 -31.77 3.69
CA VAL A 16 7.03 -30.73 4.74
C VAL A 16 8.29 -29.86 4.55
N GLY A 17 9.05 -30.06 3.47
CA GLY A 17 10.36 -29.45 3.28
C GLY A 17 10.42 -28.15 2.48
N SER A 18 9.33 -27.75 1.81
CA SER A 18 9.31 -26.57 0.92
C SER A 18 9.00 -25.27 1.69
N LEU A 19 7.91 -25.26 2.47
CA LEU A 19 7.53 -24.14 3.33
C LEU A 19 8.59 -23.81 4.40
N ARG A 20 9.25 -24.84 4.95
CA ARG A 20 10.32 -24.67 5.95
C ARG A 20 11.65 -24.17 5.37
N ARG A 21 11.87 -24.30 4.05
CA ARG A 21 13.04 -23.74 3.37
C ARG A 21 12.82 -22.28 2.99
N TRP A 22 11.59 -21.89 2.66
CA TRP A 22 11.24 -20.50 2.35
C TRP A 22 11.32 -19.58 3.59
N THR A 23 11.02 -20.13 4.78
CA THR A 23 11.17 -19.44 6.07
C THR A 23 12.62 -19.36 6.57
N ARG A 24 13.60 -20.08 6.00
CA ARG A 24 15.00 -20.01 6.46
C ARG A 24 15.75 -18.74 6.06
N ARG A 25 15.21 -17.94 5.13
CA ARG A 25 15.74 -16.60 4.88
C ARG A 25 15.15 -15.66 5.92
N LYS A 26 15.94 -15.30 6.95
CA LYS A 26 15.53 -14.40 8.06
C LYS A 26 14.75 -13.17 7.59
N SER A 27 15.10 -12.64 6.40
CA SER A 27 14.45 -11.49 5.77
C SER A 27 12.99 -11.76 5.33
N THR A 28 12.67 -12.97 4.88
CA THR A 28 11.31 -13.32 4.43
C THR A 28 10.34 -13.50 5.61
N ILE A 29 10.81 -13.99 6.77
CA ILE A 29 9.98 -14.05 7.98
C ILE A 29 9.68 -12.63 8.49
N ALA A 30 10.68 -11.75 8.56
CA ALA A 30 10.49 -10.37 9.00
C ALA A 30 9.47 -9.63 8.12
N PHE A 31 9.58 -9.80 6.79
CA PHE A 31 8.59 -9.25 5.85
C PHE A 31 7.19 -9.82 6.10
N LEU A 32 7.06 -11.14 6.28
CA LEU A 32 5.77 -11.79 6.52
C LEU A 32 5.09 -11.29 7.81
N MET A 33 5.87 -10.94 8.85
CA MET A 33 5.34 -10.34 10.08
C MET A 33 4.91 -8.88 9.90
N CYS A 34 5.55 -8.14 8.99
CA CYS A 34 5.16 -6.77 8.65
C CYS A 34 3.99 -6.70 7.64
N VAL A 35 3.83 -7.71 6.79
CA VAL A 35 2.75 -7.81 5.79
C VAL A 35 1.34 -7.55 6.37
N PRO A 36 0.89 -8.14 7.50
CA PRO A 36 -0.44 -7.85 8.03
C PRO A 36 -0.63 -6.38 8.39
N LEU A 37 0.39 -5.75 8.98
CA LEU A 37 0.35 -4.32 9.29
C LEU A 37 0.30 -3.47 8.02
N LEU A 38 1.12 -3.81 7.01
CA LEU A 38 1.13 -3.12 5.72
C LEU A 38 -0.21 -3.27 4.99
N ILE A 39 -0.82 -4.45 4.99
CA ILE A 39 -2.14 -4.68 4.39
C ILE A 39 -3.20 -3.79 5.03
N VAL A 40 -3.18 -3.62 6.35
CA VAL A 40 -4.14 -2.74 7.04
C VAL A 40 -3.89 -1.28 6.66
N ILE A 41 -2.65 -0.81 6.68
CA ILE A 41 -2.30 0.59 6.35
C ILE A 41 -2.65 0.89 4.90
N PHE A 42 -2.22 0.06 3.96
CA PHE A 42 -2.50 0.25 2.55
C PHE A 42 -3.97 0.03 2.23
N GLY A 43 -4.63 -0.96 2.83
CA GLY A 43 -6.07 -1.18 2.63
C GLY A 43 -6.88 0.02 3.09
N LEU A 44 -6.61 0.53 4.30
CA LEU A 44 -7.32 1.67 4.87
C LEU A 44 -7.01 2.98 4.15
N GLY A 45 -5.80 3.15 3.59
CA GLY A 45 -5.45 4.34 2.80
C GLY A 45 -5.90 4.27 1.34
N ALA A 46 -5.72 3.13 0.69
CA ALA A 46 -6.07 2.93 -0.70
C ALA A 46 -7.59 2.84 -0.90
N TYR A 47 -8.34 2.22 0.02
CA TYR A 47 -9.79 2.12 -0.08
C TYR A 47 -10.48 3.50 -0.24
N PRO A 48 -10.29 4.48 0.67
CA PRO A 48 -10.88 5.81 0.52
C PRO A 48 -10.27 6.58 -0.66
N ALA A 49 -8.99 6.37 -1.00
CA ALA A 49 -8.38 7.02 -2.15
C ALA A 49 -9.00 6.57 -3.48
N MET A 50 -9.20 5.27 -3.65
CA MET A 50 -9.84 4.69 -4.84
C MET A 50 -11.32 5.10 -4.91
N TYR A 51 -12.02 5.12 -3.77
CA TYR A 51 -13.39 5.60 -3.69
C TYR A 51 -13.51 7.08 -4.05
N ALA A 52 -12.62 7.93 -3.51
CA ALA A 52 -12.58 9.35 -3.84
C ALA A 52 -12.26 9.60 -5.32
N PHE A 53 -11.39 8.79 -5.92
CA PHE A 53 -11.11 8.87 -7.36
C PHE A 53 -12.37 8.55 -8.19
N TRP A 54 -13.11 7.51 -7.83
CA TRP A 54 -14.38 7.17 -8.48
C TRP A 54 -15.43 8.29 -8.36
N LEU A 55 -15.59 8.85 -7.16
CA LEU A 55 -16.52 9.96 -6.91
C LEU A 55 -16.10 11.24 -7.63
N ALA A 56 -14.80 11.52 -7.75
CA ALA A 56 -14.32 12.71 -8.46
C ALA A 56 -14.67 12.70 -9.96
N MET A 57 -14.91 11.52 -10.55
CA MET A 57 -15.37 11.35 -11.93
C MET A 57 -16.90 11.44 -12.07
N LEU A 58 -17.63 11.37 -10.97
CA LEU A 58 -19.09 11.42 -10.91
C LEU A 58 -19.58 12.87 -10.68
N ASN A 59 -20.79 13.19 -11.13
CA ASN A 59 -21.35 14.54 -10.96
C ASN A 59 -21.60 14.85 -9.48
N LYS A 60 -21.66 16.12 -9.10
CA LYS A 60 -21.96 16.58 -7.73
C LYS A 60 -23.28 16.02 -7.16
N ALA A 61 -24.20 15.59 -8.04
CA ALA A 61 -25.47 14.95 -7.70
C ALA A 61 -25.42 13.40 -7.74
N GLU A 62 -24.26 12.80 -7.99
CA GLU A 62 -24.01 11.36 -8.16
C GLU A 62 -24.86 10.66 -9.23
N THR A 63 -25.51 11.42 -10.10
CA THR A 63 -26.51 10.91 -11.05
C THR A 63 -25.92 10.54 -12.42
N GLN A 64 -24.75 11.07 -12.78
CA GLN A 64 -24.15 10.92 -14.11
C GLN A 64 -22.61 10.92 -14.00
N PHE A 65 -21.94 10.12 -14.82
CA PHE A 65 -20.47 10.11 -14.93
C PHE A 65 -20.01 11.26 -15.84
N VAL A 66 -19.39 12.29 -15.26
CA VAL A 66 -18.96 13.51 -15.97
C VAL A 66 -17.49 13.44 -16.40
N GLY A 67 -16.78 12.37 -16.00
CA GLY A 67 -15.38 12.16 -16.32
C GLY A 67 -14.47 13.28 -15.78
N LEU A 68 -13.58 13.81 -16.61
CA LEU A 68 -12.62 14.85 -16.22
C LEU A 68 -13.20 16.27 -16.16
N GLY A 69 -14.50 16.45 -16.44
CA GLY A 69 -15.17 17.76 -16.43
C GLY A 69 -15.10 18.46 -15.07
N ASN A 70 -15.18 17.72 -13.96
CA ASN A 70 -15.07 18.26 -12.61
C ASN A 70 -13.70 18.89 -12.34
N PHE A 71 -12.63 18.26 -12.81
CA PHE A 71 -11.27 18.75 -12.65
C PHE A 71 -11.03 20.02 -13.46
N ILE A 72 -11.49 20.05 -14.73
CA ILE A 72 -11.36 21.23 -15.59
C ILE A 72 -12.13 22.43 -15.01
N PHE A 73 -13.28 22.19 -14.37
CA PHE A 73 -14.03 23.23 -13.65
C PHE A 73 -13.27 23.76 -12.43
N LEU A 74 -12.66 22.87 -11.64
CA LEU A 74 -11.83 23.25 -10.49
C LEU A 74 -10.60 24.07 -10.93
N PHE A 75 -9.92 23.66 -12.00
CA PHE A 75 -8.72 24.36 -12.50
C PHE A 75 -9.00 25.76 -13.05
N LYS A 76 -10.24 26.07 -13.45
CA LYS A 76 -10.64 27.40 -13.93
C LYS A 76 -10.96 28.38 -12.80
N ARG A 77 -10.97 27.96 -11.53
CA ARG A 77 -11.29 28.83 -10.39
C ARG A 77 -10.05 29.43 -9.76
N ASP A 78 -10.07 30.74 -9.55
CA ASP A 78 -9.00 31.48 -8.87
C ASP A 78 -8.79 31.01 -7.42
N THR A 79 -9.88 30.60 -6.75
CA THR A 79 -9.81 30.08 -5.37
C THR A 79 -9.04 28.76 -5.28
N PHE A 80 -9.08 27.91 -6.32
CA PHE A 80 -8.29 26.69 -6.36
C PHE A 80 -6.79 27.03 -6.37
N TRP A 81 -6.37 27.94 -7.26
CA TRP A 81 -4.99 28.38 -7.37
C TRP A 81 -4.48 29.09 -6.12
N MET A 82 -5.33 29.86 -5.43
CA MET A 82 -4.99 30.50 -4.15
C MET A 82 -4.63 29.46 -3.08
N VAL A 83 -5.44 28.40 -2.94
CA VAL A 83 -5.18 27.33 -1.96
C VAL A 83 -3.94 26.54 -2.33
N VAL A 84 -3.76 26.20 -3.61
CA VAL A 84 -2.58 25.49 -4.11
C VAL A 84 -1.30 26.27 -3.78
N TYR A 85 -1.27 27.57 -4.11
CA TYR A 85 -0.11 28.41 -3.84
C TYR A 85 0.20 28.49 -2.33
N GLN A 86 -0.82 28.70 -1.50
CA GLN A 86 -0.67 28.76 -0.05
C GLN A 86 -0.14 27.43 0.51
N SER A 87 -0.68 26.29 0.07
CA SER A 87 -0.22 24.97 0.50
C SER A 87 1.21 24.68 0.04
N CYS A 88 1.59 25.08 -1.18
CA CYS A 88 2.95 24.91 -1.68
C CYS A 88 3.96 25.73 -0.89
N ILE A 89 3.70 27.01 -0.66
CA ILE A 89 4.57 27.85 0.17
C ILE A 89 4.69 27.26 1.57
N PHE A 90 3.56 26.91 2.20
CA PHE A 90 3.56 26.33 3.53
C PHE A 90 4.39 25.05 3.60
N ALA A 91 4.18 24.11 2.67
CA ALA A 91 4.90 22.85 2.66
C ALA A 91 6.40 23.05 2.45
N LEU A 92 6.81 23.89 1.49
CA LEU A 92 8.22 24.16 1.20
C LEU A 92 8.91 24.84 2.39
N THR A 93 8.29 25.87 2.95
CA THR A 93 8.83 26.60 4.10
C THR A 93 8.92 25.69 5.33
N ALA A 94 7.85 24.96 5.67
CA ALA A 94 7.84 24.06 6.82
C ALA A 94 8.87 22.92 6.68
N VAL A 95 8.98 22.30 5.51
CA VAL A 95 9.95 21.23 5.26
C VAL A 95 11.37 21.76 5.30
N PHE A 96 11.64 22.94 4.73
CA PHE A 96 12.95 23.58 4.79
C PHE A 96 13.39 23.85 6.24
N PHE A 97 12.53 24.50 7.04
CA PHE A 97 12.84 24.76 8.45
C PHE A 97 12.96 23.48 9.27
N LYS A 98 12.07 22.50 9.05
CA LYS A 98 12.15 21.20 9.72
C LYS A 98 13.45 20.48 9.40
N ALA A 99 13.88 20.50 8.14
CA ALA A 99 15.15 19.91 7.71
C ALA A 99 16.33 20.65 8.33
N LEU A 100 16.33 21.99 8.27
CA LEU A 100 17.39 22.80 8.85
C LEU A 100 17.55 22.55 10.36
N ILE A 101 16.46 22.54 11.12
CA ILE A 101 16.49 22.20 12.55
C ILE A 101 17.00 20.78 12.77
N GLY A 102 16.53 19.79 11.99
CA GLY A 102 16.96 18.40 12.11
C GLY A 102 18.40 18.13 11.66
N PHE A 103 19.02 19.04 10.90
CA PHE A 103 20.45 18.96 10.56
C PHE A 103 21.35 19.68 11.58
N ILE A 104 20.83 20.69 12.28
CA ILE A 104 21.57 21.46 13.28
C ILE A 104 21.50 20.79 14.68
N ALA A 105 20.37 20.17 15.01
CA ALA A 105 20.15 19.45 16.27
C ALA A 105 20.62 17.99 16.20
#